data_AF-A0A952AZA6-F1
#
_entry.id   AF-A0A952AZA6-F1
#
_cell.length_a   1.000
_cell.length_b   1.000
_cell.length_c   1.000
_cell.angle_alpha   90.00
_cell.angle_beta   90.00
_cell.angle_gamma   90.00
#
_symmetry.space_group_name_H-M   'P 1'
#
loop_
_entity.id
_entity.type
_entity.pdbx_description
1 polymer ?
#
loop_
_entity_poly.entity_id
_entity_poly.type
_entity_poly.pdbx_seq_one_letter_code
_entity_poly.pdbx_strand_id
1 'polypeptide(L)'
;MRLILRKLIMSLSIIAFVSTPLCFTQENEVIVHKTKPTRLVQCIHDPAYQLFQWPDQSVLDGPNRVDSDDVQVAWPKKQCFRWIQKVLNPSWLPPKDTKLIFIRREFDGRDVVRIAWERNGYNIQVSQTASIFTMKLSPVRNERTGISASQKFEKARQLCLQVFPEKGERWDHEGNKVLVNNLSMKITSNYSFRPDLFRHLKGDEAVHGRPQTMKEAGVKSPQNDADAIREKDPNNPNWDTTASSYRYWFRMINWWNDGKSVGFYFLKVEEGAWIPSYWGNIDKNFFKD
;
A
#
# COMPACT_ATOMS: atom_id res chain seq x y z
N MET A 1 -14.18 -52.37 65.55
CA MET A 1 -13.36 -51.93 64.39
C MET A 1 -12.29 -50.99 64.94
N ARG A 2 -11.09 -51.50 65.31
CA ARG A 2 -9.79 -51.29 64.61
C ARG A 2 -9.58 -49.80 64.26
N LEU A 3 -8.60 -49.05 64.76
CA LEU A 3 -7.20 -49.39 65.04
C LEU A 3 -6.56 -48.39 66.04
N ILE A 4 -5.64 -48.90 66.84
CA ILE A 4 -4.65 -48.21 67.68
C ILE A 4 -3.38 -48.00 66.82
N LEU A 5 -2.55 -47.00 67.18
CA LEU A 5 -1.08 -47.09 67.31
C LEU A 5 -0.17 -46.26 66.36
N ARG A 6 0.32 -45.15 66.92
CA ARG A 6 1.71 -44.62 66.97
C ARG A 6 2.82 -45.30 66.13
N LYS A 7 3.62 -44.48 65.44
CA LYS A 7 5.11 -44.27 65.55
C LYS A 7 5.64 -43.79 64.18
N LEU A 8 6.30 -42.62 64.07
CA LEU A 8 7.67 -42.25 64.45
C LEU A 8 8.76 -42.81 63.49
N ILE A 9 9.62 -41.88 63.02
CA ILE A 9 10.98 -42.00 62.47
C ILE A 9 11.14 -42.50 61.01
N MET A 10 11.61 -41.64 60.09
CA MET A 10 13.02 -41.62 59.63
C MET A 10 13.21 -40.77 58.38
N SER A 11 14.10 -39.79 58.55
CA SER A 11 14.82 -39.00 57.56
C SER A 11 15.39 -39.82 56.40
N LEU A 12 15.19 -39.35 55.17
CA LEU A 12 16.16 -39.55 54.09
C LEU A 12 16.08 -38.38 53.12
N SER A 13 16.97 -37.41 53.35
CA SER A 13 17.27 -36.34 52.39
C SER A 13 18.01 -36.96 51.21
N ILE A 14 17.33 -37.12 50.08
CA ILE A 14 17.98 -37.46 48.82
C ILE A 14 18.49 -36.15 48.21
N ILE A 15 19.78 -35.88 48.41
CA ILE A 15 20.52 -34.87 47.67
C ILE A 15 20.77 -35.45 46.27
N ALA A 16 19.95 -35.05 45.30
CA ALA A 16 20.22 -35.32 43.90
C ALA A 16 21.27 -34.32 43.39
N PHE A 17 22.52 -34.78 43.31
CA PHE A 17 23.60 -34.10 42.59
C PHE A 17 23.33 -34.25 41.09
N VAL A 18 22.77 -33.23 40.44
CA VAL A 18 22.72 -33.14 38.98
C VAL A 18 24.02 -32.47 38.53
N SER A 19 24.99 -33.28 38.12
CA SER A 19 26.18 -32.82 37.40
C SER A 19 25.79 -32.49 35.95
N THR A 20 25.68 -31.21 35.63
CA THR A 20 25.64 -30.75 34.24
C THR A 20 27.06 -30.76 33.68
N PRO A 21 27.33 -31.45 32.55
CA PRO A 21 28.58 -31.25 31.83
C PRO A 21 28.56 -29.86 31.17
N LEU A 22 29.55 -29.03 31.53
CA LEU A 22 29.90 -27.81 30.81
C LEU A 22 30.33 -28.18 29.39
N CYS A 23 29.38 -28.15 28.46
CA CYS A 23 29.68 -28.13 27.03
C CYS A 23 30.01 -26.67 26.67
N PHE A 24 31.31 -26.36 26.66
CA PHE A 24 31.83 -25.18 25.99
C PHE A 24 31.71 -25.40 24.48
N THR A 25 30.60 -25.00 23.89
CA THR A 25 30.57 -24.70 22.46
C THR A 25 30.99 -23.24 22.31
N GLN A 26 32.19 -23.05 21.75
CA GLN A 26 32.60 -21.78 21.15
C GLN A 26 31.51 -21.36 20.15
N GLU A 27 30.68 -20.39 20.54
CA GLU A 27 29.94 -19.61 19.58
C GLU A 27 30.99 -18.85 18.77
N ASN A 28 31.24 -19.33 17.55
CA ASN A 28 31.76 -18.48 16.51
C ASN A 28 30.78 -17.31 16.40
N GLU A 29 31.16 -16.14 16.93
CA GLU A 29 30.58 -14.87 16.51
C GLU A 29 30.78 -14.79 15.00
N VAL A 30 29.76 -15.23 14.26
CA VAL A 30 29.58 -14.81 12.89
C VAL A 30 29.51 -13.30 12.98
N ILE A 31 30.58 -12.64 12.50
CA ILE A 31 30.61 -11.20 12.28
C ILE A 31 29.37 -10.90 11.47
N VAL A 32 28.32 -10.44 12.15
CA VAL A 32 27.13 -9.91 11.51
C VAL A 32 27.63 -8.67 10.82
N HIS A 33 27.94 -8.80 9.53
CA HIS A 33 27.97 -7.65 8.66
C HIS A 33 26.60 -7.01 8.81
N LYS A 34 26.54 -5.97 9.65
CA LYS A 34 25.48 -4.96 9.67
C LYS A 34 25.47 -4.35 8.28
N THR A 35 24.88 -5.08 7.33
CA THR A 35 24.38 -4.52 6.10
C THR A 35 23.36 -3.50 6.57
N LYS A 36 23.71 -2.23 6.38
CA LYS A 36 22.80 -1.12 6.66
C LYS A 36 21.45 -1.46 5.99
N PRO A 37 20.32 -1.24 6.68
CA PRO A 37 19.00 -1.45 6.10
C PRO A 37 18.91 -0.73 4.76
N THR A 38 18.71 -1.48 3.68
CA THR A 38 18.40 -0.94 2.35
C THR A 38 16.94 -0.51 2.38
N ARG A 39 16.78 0.71 2.90
CA ARG A 39 15.53 1.44 3.17
C ARG A 39 14.50 1.23 2.07
N LEU A 40 13.23 1.06 2.42
CA LEU A 40 12.03 1.13 1.56
C LEU A 40 12.13 2.17 0.41
N VAL A 41 12.86 3.27 0.65
CA VAL A 41 13.28 4.32 -0.29
C VAL A 41 13.95 3.82 -1.59
N GLN A 42 14.55 2.63 -1.58
CA GLN A 42 15.23 2.07 -2.77
C GLN A 42 14.28 1.37 -3.74
N CYS A 43 13.03 1.15 -3.34
CA CYS A 43 12.06 0.34 -4.07
C CYS A 43 10.73 1.05 -4.27
N ILE A 44 10.44 1.99 -3.39
CA ILE A 44 9.45 3.03 -3.61
C ILE A 44 10.27 4.23 -4.01
N HIS A 45 10.09 4.72 -5.25
CA HIS A 45 10.74 5.94 -5.70
C HIS A 45 10.64 7.02 -4.60
N ASP A 46 11.75 7.68 -4.27
CA ASP A 46 11.84 8.72 -3.22
C ASP A 46 10.61 9.64 -3.14
N PRO A 47 10.02 10.08 -4.28
CA PRO A 47 8.81 10.88 -4.28
C PRO A 47 7.61 10.18 -3.60
N ALA A 48 7.36 8.89 -3.85
CA ALA A 48 6.25 8.18 -3.21
C ALA A 48 6.54 7.85 -1.73
N TYR A 49 7.81 7.63 -1.34
CA TYR A 49 8.17 7.33 0.05
C TYR A 49 7.87 8.50 1.00
N GLN A 50 8.19 9.74 0.60
CA GLN A 50 7.92 10.94 1.40
C GLN A 50 6.42 11.10 1.70
N LEU A 51 5.56 10.75 0.74
CA LEU A 51 4.09 10.81 0.90
C LEU A 51 3.53 9.70 1.82
N PHE A 52 4.33 8.71 2.23
CA PHE A 52 3.94 7.73 3.25
C PHE A 52 4.35 8.15 4.67
N GLN A 53 5.21 9.17 4.82
CA GLN A 53 5.55 9.74 6.11
C GLN A 53 4.49 10.77 6.48
N TRP A 54 3.91 10.62 7.67
CA TRP A 54 3.01 11.62 8.21
C TRP A 54 3.84 12.87 8.58
N PRO A 55 3.36 14.09 8.27
CA PRO A 55 4.07 15.32 8.63
C PRO A 55 4.24 15.40 10.15
N ASP A 56 5.41 15.88 10.58
CA ASP A 56 5.66 16.18 11.98
C ASP A 56 4.89 17.43 12.44
N GLN A 57 4.93 17.69 13.75
CA GLN A 57 4.21 18.81 14.34
C GLN A 57 4.67 20.17 13.80
N SER A 58 5.94 20.30 13.40
CA SER A 58 6.48 21.57 12.87
C SER A 58 5.91 21.91 11.50
N VAL A 59 5.69 20.90 10.65
CA VAL A 59 5.00 21.07 9.36
C VAL A 59 3.52 21.34 9.60
N LEU A 60 2.92 20.62 10.56
CA LEU A 60 1.51 20.80 10.94
C LEU A 60 1.23 22.14 11.61
N ASP A 61 2.19 22.80 12.25
CA ASP A 61 1.96 24.14 12.83
C ASP A 61 2.67 25.23 12.01
N GLY A 62 3.26 24.84 10.89
CA GLY A 62 4.07 25.71 10.05
C GLY A 62 3.26 26.64 9.15
N PRO A 63 3.93 27.66 8.57
CA PRO A 63 3.30 28.67 7.72
C PRO A 63 2.73 28.11 6.41
N ASN A 64 3.12 26.90 6.03
CA ASN A 64 2.62 26.22 4.83
C ASN A 64 1.32 25.46 5.08
N ARG A 65 0.91 25.25 6.33
CA ARG A 65 -0.42 24.68 6.62
C ARG A 65 -1.47 25.71 6.28
N VAL A 66 -2.47 25.28 5.52
CA VAL A 66 -3.62 26.10 5.18
C VAL A 66 -4.84 25.57 5.91
N ASP A 67 -5.65 26.49 6.42
CA ASP A 67 -6.96 26.14 6.93
C ASP A 67 -7.82 25.57 5.79
N SER A 68 -8.54 24.49 6.09
CA SER A 68 -9.45 23.84 5.16
C SER A 68 -10.65 24.69 4.76
N ASP A 69 -10.89 25.78 5.49
CA ASP A 69 -11.97 26.74 5.28
C ASP A 69 -11.49 28.06 4.61
N ASP A 70 -10.19 28.18 4.33
CA ASP A 70 -9.65 29.29 3.55
C ASP A 70 -10.12 29.18 2.08
N VAL A 71 -10.67 30.29 1.55
CA VAL A 71 -11.29 30.41 0.21
C VAL A 71 -10.32 30.00 -0.90
N GLN A 72 -9.00 30.11 -0.68
CA GLN A 72 -7.99 29.72 -1.67
C GLN A 72 -7.83 28.20 -1.84
N VAL A 73 -8.44 27.37 -0.98
CA VAL A 73 -8.27 25.89 -0.94
C VAL A 73 -9.47 25.13 -1.52
N ALA A 74 -10.37 25.81 -2.25
CA ALA A 74 -11.59 25.19 -2.77
C ALA A 74 -11.35 24.03 -3.76
N TRP A 75 -10.23 24.03 -4.50
CA TRP A 75 -9.98 23.07 -5.59
C TRP A 75 -9.45 21.69 -5.12
N PRO A 76 -8.51 21.59 -4.15
CA PRO A 76 -8.03 20.30 -3.68
C PRO A 76 -9.02 19.51 -2.81
N LYS A 77 -9.90 20.18 -2.03
CA LYS A 77 -10.81 19.54 -1.05
C LYS A 77 -11.81 18.57 -1.70
N LYS A 78 -12.56 19.04 -2.69
CA LYS A 78 -13.56 18.21 -3.40
C LYS A 78 -12.90 17.12 -4.23
N GLN A 79 -11.76 17.38 -4.84
CA GLN A 79 -11.02 16.38 -5.62
C GLN A 79 -10.46 15.26 -4.73
N CYS A 80 -9.88 15.60 -3.56
CA CYS A 80 -9.33 14.63 -2.62
C CYS A 80 -10.39 13.62 -2.14
N PHE A 81 -11.55 14.11 -1.67
CA PHE A 81 -12.64 13.23 -1.23
C PHE A 81 -13.27 12.45 -2.40
N ARG A 82 -13.43 13.06 -3.58
CA ARG A 82 -13.91 12.33 -4.77
C ARG A 82 -13.01 11.15 -5.09
N TRP A 83 -11.70 11.34 -5.04
CA TRP A 83 -10.76 10.24 -5.24
C TRP A 83 -10.87 9.18 -4.15
N ILE A 84 -10.95 9.55 -2.87
CA ILE A 84 -11.16 8.59 -1.77
C ILE A 84 -12.45 7.77 -1.98
N GLN A 85 -13.57 8.45 -2.27
CA GLN A 85 -14.86 7.81 -2.54
C GLN A 85 -14.83 6.90 -3.77
N LYS A 86 -14.01 7.25 -4.75
CA LYS A 86 -13.86 6.50 -5.99
C LYS A 86 -13.00 5.26 -5.83
N VAL A 87 -11.90 5.35 -5.08
CA VAL A 87 -10.90 4.29 -5.01
C VAL A 87 -11.09 3.37 -3.82
N LEU A 88 -11.81 3.79 -2.78
CA LEU A 88 -12.05 2.97 -1.61
C LEU A 88 -13.44 2.36 -1.63
N ASN A 89 -13.52 1.12 -1.17
CA ASN A 89 -14.75 0.44 -0.82
C ASN A 89 -15.50 1.27 0.24
N PRO A 90 -16.84 1.44 0.14
CA PRO A 90 -17.64 2.21 1.09
C PRO A 90 -17.40 1.88 2.58
N SER A 91 -17.08 0.61 2.90
CA SER A 91 -16.81 0.19 4.28
C SER A 91 -15.49 0.73 4.86
N TRP A 92 -14.60 1.26 4.01
CA TRP A 92 -13.29 1.84 4.34
C TRP A 92 -13.27 3.37 4.30
N LEU A 93 -14.37 4.01 3.93
CA LEU A 93 -14.42 5.48 3.84
C LEU A 93 -14.23 6.15 5.20
N PRO A 94 -13.61 7.35 5.23
CA PRO A 94 -13.52 8.15 6.43
C PRO A 94 -14.91 8.59 6.94
N PRO A 95 -15.09 8.78 8.25
CA PRO A 95 -16.24 9.49 8.82
C PRO A 95 -16.46 10.86 8.15
N LYS A 96 -17.71 11.34 8.10
CA LYS A 96 -18.09 12.58 7.39
C LYS A 96 -17.39 13.83 7.92
N ASP A 97 -17.01 13.83 9.19
CA ASP A 97 -16.36 14.90 9.94
C ASP A 97 -14.83 14.77 9.98
N THR A 98 -14.25 13.83 9.23
CA THR A 98 -12.80 13.64 9.19
C THR A 98 -12.11 14.88 8.65
N LYS A 99 -11.20 15.43 9.46
CA LYS A 99 -10.45 16.65 9.13
C LYS A 99 -9.47 16.41 7.97
N LEU A 100 -9.52 17.29 6.98
CA LEU A 100 -8.49 17.39 5.95
C LEU A 100 -7.43 18.41 6.37
N ILE A 101 -6.17 18.06 6.14
CA ILE A 101 -5.02 18.94 6.38
C ILE A 101 -4.42 19.27 5.03
N PHE A 102 -4.31 20.56 4.72
CA PHE A 102 -3.73 21.06 3.47
C PHE A 102 -2.37 21.68 3.78
N ILE A 103 -1.33 21.23 3.06
CA ILE A 103 0.04 21.73 3.25
C ILE A 103 0.56 22.16 1.89
N ARG A 104 0.86 23.46 1.74
CA ARG A 104 1.38 24.03 0.50
C ARG A 104 2.82 23.65 0.29
N ARG A 105 3.17 23.32 -0.95
CA ARG A 105 4.56 23.03 -1.36
C ARG A 105 5.26 21.98 -0.47
N GLU A 106 4.50 21.06 0.14
CA GLU A 106 5.05 20.03 1.02
C GLU A 106 5.97 19.07 0.26
N PHE A 107 5.62 18.79 -1.00
CA PHE A 107 6.21 17.70 -1.75
C PHE A 107 6.72 18.18 -3.11
N ASP A 108 8.04 18.33 -3.25
CA ASP A 108 8.68 18.81 -4.49
C ASP A 108 7.99 20.09 -5.04
N GLY A 109 7.70 21.03 -4.14
CA GLY A 109 7.02 22.28 -4.45
C GLY A 109 5.51 22.15 -4.73
N ARG A 110 4.92 20.97 -4.54
CA ARG A 110 3.48 20.69 -4.76
C ARG A 110 2.70 20.67 -3.46
N ASP A 111 1.44 21.05 -3.58
CA ASP A 111 0.49 20.98 -2.48
C ASP A 111 0.07 19.53 -2.21
N VAL A 112 -0.10 19.21 -0.93
CA VAL A 112 -0.51 17.89 -0.46
C VAL A 112 -1.72 18.03 0.46
N VAL A 113 -2.66 17.11 0.29
CA VAL A 113 -3.78 16.90 1.20
C VAL A 113 -3.50 15.64 2.02
N ARG A 114 -3.48 15.77 3.34
CA ARG A 114 -3.34 14.69 4.30
C ARG A 114 -4.68 14.44 4.99
N ILE A 115 -5.01 13.18 5.20
CA ILE A 115 -6.20 12.76 5.94
C ILE A 115 -5.86 11.47 6.69
N ALA A 116 -6.33 11.36 7.94
CA ALA A 116 -6.16 10.17 8.74
C ALA A 116 -7.44 9.83 9.49
N TRP A 117 -7.73 8.54 9.62
CA TRP A 117 -8.86 8.02 10.37
C TRP A 117 -8.61 6.57 10.79
N GLU A 118 -9.38 6.09 11.76
CA GLU A 118 -9.37 4.68 12.14
C GLU A 118 -10.57 3.94 11.56
N ARG A 119 -10.32 2.75 10.99
CA ARG A 119 -11.36 1.87 10.47
C ARG A 119 -10.88 0.43 10.43
N ASN A 120 -11.76 -0.53 10.72
CA ASN A 120 -11.48 -1.97 10.60
C ASN A 120 -10.20 -2.43 11.33
N GLY A 121 -9.85 -1.76 12.44
CA GLY A 121 -8.63 -2.07 13.22
C GLY A 121 -7.33 -1.48 12.67
N TYR A 122 -7.40 -0.55 11.71
CA TYR A 122 -6.24 0.14 11.15
C TYR A 122 -6.34 1.65 11.36
N ASN A 123 -5.21 2.28 11.67
CA ASN A 123 -4.96 3.69 11.40
C ASN A 123 -4.64 3.83 9.91
N ILE A 124 -5.47 4.58 9.21
CA ILE A 124 -5.41 4.80 7.77
C ILE A 124 -4.91 6.21 7.55
N GLN A 125 -3.82 6.35 6.80
CA GLN A 125 -3.27 7.64 6.41
C GLN A 125 -3.28 7.73 4.89
N VAL A 126 -3.98 8.73 4.34
CA VAL A 126 -3.97 9.02 2.91
C VAL A 126 -3.28 10.35 2.67
N SER A 127 -2.41 10.37 1.66
CA SER A 127 -1.76 11.58 1.19
C SER A 127 -1.98 11.71 -0.31
N GLN A 128 -2.42 12.89 -0.75
CA GLN A 128 -2.74 13.13 -2.14
C GLN A 128 -2.12 14.44 -2.62
N THR A 129 -1.43 14.39 -3.75
CA THR A 129 -1.12 15.58 -4.55
C THR A 129 -2.18 15.76 -5.63
N ALA A 130 -2.00 16.65 -6.60
CA ALA A 130 -2.85 16.68 -7.79
C ALA A 130 -2.82 15.36 -8.58
N SER A 131 -1.67 14.68 -8.62
CA SER A 131 -1.40 13.54 -9.51
C SER A 131 -1.22 12.19 -8.81
N ILE A 132 -0.90 12.17 -7.52
CA ILE A 132 -0.55 10.95 -6.78
C ILE A 132 -1.59 10.69 -5.71
N PHE A 133 -1.93 9.41 -5.53
CA PHE A 133 -2.66 8.89 -4.39
C PHE A 133 -1.76 7.93 -3.62
N THR A 134 -1.59 8.14 -2.31
CA THR A 134 -0.96 7.18 -1.41
C THR A 134 -1.89 6.86 -0.24
N MET A 135 -1.82 5.62 0.23
CA MET A 135 -2.55 5.17 1.41
C MET A 135 -1.70 4.18 2.21
N LYS A 136 -1.53 4.46 3.49
CA LYS A 136 -0.85 3.58 4.47
C LYS A 136 -1.87 3.04 5.46
N LEU A 137 -1.78 1.75 5.74
CA LEU A 137 -2.58 1.02 6.71
C LEU A 137 -1.66 0.49 7.79
N SER A 138 -1.82 0.98 9.01
CA SER A 138 -1.08 0.54 10.19
C SER A 138 -2.05 -0.06 11.20
N PRO A 139 -1.91 -1.33 11.63
CA PRO A 139 -2.76 -1.90 12.67
C PRO A 139 -2.75 -1.05 13.95
N VAL A 140 -3.94 -0.83 14.55
CA VAL A 140 -4.10 -0.03 15.79
C VAL A 140 -3.53 -0.77 17.00
N ARG A 141 -3.83 -2.07 17.08
CA ARG A 141 -3.16 -2.99 18.00
C ARG A 141 -1.86 -3.37 17.31
N ASN A 142 -0.73 -3.42 18.01
CA ASN A 142 0.63 -3.71 17.48
C ASN A 142 0.80 -5.12 16.84
N GLU A 143 -0.19 -5.54 16.07
CA GLU A 143 -0.26 -6.75 15.28
C GLU A 143 0.67 -6.59 14.07
N ARG A 144 1.43 -7.64 13.77
CA ARG A 144 2.29 -7.65 12.59
C ARG A 144 1.44 -7.90 11.34
N THR A 145 1.76 -7.21 10.25
CA THR A 145 1.16 -7.42 8.92
C THR A 145 1.84 -8.57 8.15
N GLY A 146 2.50 -9.49 8.87
CA GLY A 146 3.22 -10.65 8.33
C GLY A 146 4.65 -10.72 8.87
N ILE A 147 5.15 -11.93 9.11
CA ILE A 147 6.54 -12.18 9.55
C ILE A 147 7.38 -12.57 8.34
N SER A 148 6.96 -13.58 7.59
CA SER A 148 7.65 -14.01 6.38
C SER A 148 7.27 -13.19 5.15
N ALA A 149 8.11 -13.20 4.12
CA ALA A 149 7.85 -12.54 2.85
C ALA A 149 6.50 -12.98 2.23
N SER A 150 6.19 -14.29 2.27
CA SER A 150 4.92 -14.83 1.77
C SER A 150 3.71 -14.38 2.60
N GLN A 151 3.84 -14.31 3.92
CA GLN A 151 2.78 -13.78 4.78
C GLN A 151 2.54 -12.28 4.51
N LYS A 152 3.61 -11.50 4.33
CA LYS A 152 3.51 -10.07 4.01
C LYS A 152 2.84 -9.84 2.65
N PHE A 153 3.20 -10.64 1.64
CA PHE A 153 2.54 -10.65 0.34
C PHE A 153 1.04 -10.95 0.47
N GLU A 154 0.69 -12.06 1.12
CA GLU A 154 -0.71 -12.48 1.20
C GLU A 154 -1.55 -11.51 2.02
N LYS A 155 -1.01 -10.95 3.11
CA LYS A 155 -1.70 -9.93 3.90
C LYS A 155 -1.98 -8.67 3.08
N ALA A 156 -1.01 -8.20 2.29
CA ALA A 156 -1.21 -7.05 1.41
C ALA A 156 -2.24 -7.34 0.33
N ARG A 157 -2.23 -8.55 -0.25
CA ARG A 157 -3.23 -8.99 -1.23
C ARG A 157 -4.64 -9.02 -0.65
N GLN A 158 -4.81 -9.58 0.55
CA GLN A 158 -6.10 -9.61 1.24
C GLN A 158 -6.61 -8.22 1.59
N LEU A 159 -5.73 -7.31 2.01
CA LEU A 159 -6.11 -5.92 2.23
C LEU A 159 -6.53 -5.22 0.93
N CYS A 160 -5.84 -5.50 -0.18
CA CYS A 160 -6.24 -4.98 -1.50
C CYS A 160 -7.67 -5.40 -1.87
N LEU A 161 -8.03 -6.67 -1.64
CA LEU A 161 -9.40 -7.16 -1.89
C LEU A 161 -10.46 -6.43 -1.05
N GLN A 162 -10.12 -6.04 0.18
CA GLN A 162 -11.08 -5.40 1.09
C GLN A 162 -11.19 -3.89 0.85
N VAL A 163 -10.04 -3.24 0.65
CA VAL A 163 -9.92 -1.78 0.57
C VAL A 163 -10.46 -1.25 -0.75
N PHE A 164 -10.12 -1.87 -1.88
CA PHE A 164 -10.55 -1.39 -3.19
C PHE A 164 -11.95 -1.92 -3.51
N PRO A 165 -12.76 -1.17 -4.29
CA PRO A 165 -14.12 -1.58 -4.58
C PRO A 165 -14.17 -2.77 -5.54
N GLU A 166 -15.23 -3.56 -5.47
CA GLU A 166 -15.54 -4.63 -6.43
C GLU A 166 -15.92 -4.09 -7.82
N LYS A 167 -16.30 -2.80 -7.90
CA LYS A 167 -16.75 -2.15 -9.12
C LYS A 167 -15.97 -0.86 -9.35
N GLY A 168 -15.51 -0.67 -10.58
CA GLY A 168 -14.87 0.56 -11.06
C GLY A 168 -15.60 1.14 -12.27
N GLU A 169 -15.08 2.25 -12.76
CA GLU A 169 -15.60 2.91 -13.97
C GLU A 169 -14.47 3.07 -14.98
N ARG A 170 -14.80 2.90 -16.25
CA ARG A 170 -13.98 3.31 -17.41
C ARG A 170 -14.82 4.18 -18.35
N TRP A 171 -14.17 4.82 -19.31
CA TRP A 171 -14.83 5.56 -20.38
C TRP A 171 -14.84 4.71 -21.66
N ASP A 172 -15.92 4.81 -22.44
CA ASP A 172 -15.95 4.32 -23.81
C ASP A 172 -15.46 5.40 -24.80
N HIS A 173 -15.53 5.11 -26.09
CA HIS A 173 -15.11 6.04 -27.14
C HIS A 173 -16.03 7.26 -27.31
N GLU A 174 -17.27 7.19 -26.81
CA GLU A 174 -18.25 8.28 -26.83
C GLU A 174 -18.18 9.15 -25.57
N GLY A 175 -17.38 8.74 -24.58
CA GLY A 175 -17.27 9.43 -23.30
C GLY A 175 -18.38 9.05 -22.32
N ASN A 176 -19.04 7.91 -22.50
CA ASN A 176 -19.94 7.36 -21.49
C ASN A 176 -19.15 6.52 -20.48
N LYS A 177 -19.68 6.41 -19.25
CA LYS A 177 -19.13 5.55 -18.21
C LYS A 177 -19.56 4.10 -18.42
N VAL A 178 -18.58 3.20 -18.40
CA VAL A 178 -18.78 1.75 -18.46
C VAL A 178 -18.28 1.12 -17.16
N LEU A 179 -19.05 0.19 -16.61
CA LEU A 179 -18.74 -0.49 -15.36
C LEU A 179 -17.61 -1.52 -15.57
N VAL A 180 -16.62 -1.50 -14.68
CA VAL A 180 -15.60 -2.55 -14.57
C VAL A 180 -15.93 -3.41 -13.35
N ASN A 181 -16.43 -4.64 -13.58
CA ASN A 181 -16.76 -5.57 -12.52
C ASN A 181 -15.53 -6.33 -11.99
N ASN A 182 -15.64 -6.83 -10.76
CA ASN A 182 -14.61 -7.61 -10.05
C ASN A 182 -13.26 -6.86 -9.99
N LEU A 183 -13.29 -5.55 -9.78
CA LEU A 183 -12.11 -4.70 -9.90
C LEU A 183 -11.01 -5.07 -8.91
N SER A 184 -11.33 -5.19 -7.63
CA SER A 184 -10.42 -5.66 -6.56
C SER A 184 -9.77 -7.02 -6.92
N MET A 185 -10.57 -7.96 -7.45
CA MET A 185 -10.08 -9.25 -7.92
C MET A 185 -9.10 -9.09 -9.07
N LYS A 186 -9.45 -8.30 -10.11
CA LYS A 186 -8.56 -8.02 -11.24
C LYS A 186 -7.24 -7.38 -10.80
N ILE A 187 -7.27 -6.45 -9.85
CA ILE A 187 -6.06 -5.83 -9.28
C ILE A 187 -5.15 -6.90 -8.68
N THR A 188 -5.71 -7.82 -7.90
CA THR A 188 -4.93 -8.85 -7.21
C THR A 188 -4.51 -10.02 -8.09
N SER A 189 -5.37 -10.52 -8.97
CA SER A 189 -5.07 -11.71 -9.77
C SER A 189 -4.26 -11.39 -11.02
N ASN A 190 -4.50 -10.22 -11.63
CA ASN A 190 -4.04 -9.95 -12.99
C ASN A 190 -3.02 -8.81 -13.04
N TYR A 191 -3.13 -7.80 -12.17
CA TYR A 191 -2.39 -6.55 -12.36
C TYR A 191 -1.17 -6.41 -11.45
N SER A 192 -1.36 -6.45 -10.12
CA SER A 192 -0.39 -5.90 -9.15
C SER A 192 0.15 -6.91 -8.14
N PHE A 193 -0.56 -8.01 -7.87
CA PHE A 193 -0.14 -9.04 -6.90
C PHE A 193 0.31 -10.32 -7.60
N ARG A 194 1.23 -10.16 -8.55
CA ARG A 194 1.85 -11.28 -9.25
C ARG A 194 3.11 -11.75 -8.52
N PRO A 195 3.27 -13.06 -8.22
CA PRO A 195 4.45 -13.57 -7.52
C PRO A 195 5.79 -13.25 -8.21
N ASP A 196 5.80 -13.18 -9.54
CA ASP A 196 6.97 -12.84 -10.36
C ASP A 196 7.32 -11.34 -10.37
N LEU A 197 6.40 -10.48 -9.98
CA LEU A 197 6.59 -9.01 -9.92
C LEU A 197 6.77 -8.50 -8.49
N PHE A 198 6.90 -9.42 -7.54
CA PHE A 198 7.14 -9.16 -6.13
C PHE A 198 8.63 -9.29 -5.81
N ARG A 199 9.13 -8.41 -4.93
CA ARG A 199 10.51 -8.46 -4.45
C ARG A 199 10.56 -8.39 -2.94
N HIS A 200 11.50 -9.14 -2.37
CA HIS A 200 11.83 -9.14 -0.95
C HIS A 200 13.14 -8.38 -0.72
N LEU A 201 13.08 -7.35 0.12
CA LEU A 201 14.20 -6.49 0.46
C LEU A 201 14.91 -7.07 1.68
N LYS A 202 16.06 -7.71 1.45
CA LYS A 202 16.81 -8.44 2.48
C LYS A 202 17.28 -7.57 3.66
N GLY A 203 17.33 -6.25 3.51
CA GLY A 203 17.78 -5.33 4.58
C GLY A 203 16.70 -4.96 5.61
N ASP A 204 15.45 -4.80 5.17
CA ASP A 204 14.34 -4.33 6.01
C ASP A 204 13.28 -5.43 6.23
N GLU A 205 13.51 -6.60 5.62
CA GLU A 205 12.54 -7.68 5.42
C GLU A 205 11.23 -7.23 4.73
N ALA A 206 11.20 -5.99 4.24
CA ALA A 206 10.04 -5.43 3.58
C ALA A 206 9.85 -6.09 2.23
N VAL A 207 8.61 -6.12 1.80
CA VAL A 207 8.26 -6.62 0.49
C VAL A 207 7.51 -5.58 -0.28
N HIS A 208 7.66 -5.60 -1.60
CA HIS A 208 6.92 -4.70 -2.48
C HIS A 208 6.56 -5.40 -3.78
N GLY A 209 5.54 -4.87 -4.43
CA GLY A 209 5.13 -5.30 -5.76
C GLY A 209 4.77 -4.11 -6.63
N ARG A 210 4.92 -4.31 -7.93
CA ARG A 210 4.59 -3.33 -8.96
C ARG A 210 3.56 -3.91 -9.93
N PRO A 211 2.80 -3.05 -10.64
CA PRO A 211 1.94 -3.52 -11.70
C PRO A 211 2.75 -4.15 -12.84
N GLN A 212 2.14 -5.11 -13.54
CA GLN A 212 2.63 -5.58 -14.83
C GLN A 212 2.59 -4.43 -15.84
N THR A 213 3.66 -4.22 -16.60
CA THR A 213 3.69 -3.23 -17.69
C THR A 213 3.00 -3.76 -18.96
N MET A 214 2.67 -2.88 -19.91
CA MET A 214 2.11 -3.29 -21.22
C MET A 214 3.05 -4.28 -21.94
N LYS A 215 4.36 -4.00 -21.92
CA LYS A 215 5.38 -4.83 -22.57
C LYS A 215 5.43 -6.24 -21.96
N GLU A 216 5.43 -6.34 -20.63
CA GLU A 216 5.40 -7.63 -19.92
C GLU A 216 4.10 -8.41 -20.15
N ALA A 217 3.01 -7.72 -20.47
CA ALA A 217 1.73 -8.34 -20.82
C ALA A 217 1.59 -8.66 -22.31
N GLY A 218 2.58 -8.31 -23.14
CA GLY A 218 2.50 -8.47 -24.60
C GLY A 218 1.43 -7.59 -25.26
N VAL A 219 0.97 -6.54 -24.59
CA VAL A 219 -0.08 -5.64 -25.09
C VAL A 219 0.54 -4.64 -26.06
N LYS A 220 -0.01 -4.59 -27.27
CA LYS A 220 0.39 -3.66 -28.33
C LYS A 220 -0.46 -2.40 -28.30
N SER A 221 0.13 -1.27 -28.67
CA SER A 221 -0.62 -0.03 -28.89
C SER A 221 -1.51 -0.15 -30.13
N PRO A 222 -2.68 0.55 -30.16
CA PRO A 222 -3.54 0.59 -31.34
C PRO A 222 -2.75 1.16 -32.52
N GLN A 223 -2.97 0.61 -33.73
CA GLN A 223 -2.24 1.03 -34.93
C GLN A 223 -2.92 2.21 -35.63
N ASN A 224 -4.20 2.45 -35.33
CA ASN A 224 -5.02 3.51 -35.92
C ASN A 224 -6.20 3.86 -34.99
N ASP A 225 -6.98 4.87 -35.36
CA ASP A 225 -8.13 5.34 -34.58
C ASP A 225 -9.25 4.29 -34.47
N ALA A 226 -9.46 3.49 -35.52
CA ALA A 226 -10.46 2.42 -35.49
C ALA A 226 -10.10 1.34 -34.46
N ASP A 227 -8.83 0.98 -34.34
CA ASP A 227 -8.32 0.10 -33.29
C ASP A 227 -8.54 0.73 -31.91
N ALA A 228 -8.21 2.02 -31.74
CA ALA A 228 -8.40 2.73 -30.48
C ALA A 228 -9.89 2.82 -30.06
N ILE A 229 -10.79 3.02 -31.02
CA ILE A 229 -12.25 3.01 -30.79
C ILE A 229 -12.71 1.60 -30.39
N ARG A 230 -12.27 0.56 -31.11
CA ARG A 230 -12.61 -0.84 -30.82
C ARG A 230 -12.11 -1.27 -29.45
N GLU A 231 -10.92 -0.83 -29.04
CA GLU A 231 -10.41 -1.10 -27.71
C GLU A 231 -11.35 -0.58 -26.61
N LYS A 232 -11.97 0.59 -26.83
CA LYS A 232 -12.85 1.25 -25.86
C LYS A 232 -14.32 0.83 -25.95
N ASP A 233 -14.68 -0.05 -26.88
CA ASP A 233 -16.06 -0.56 -27.01
C ASP A 233 -16.58 -1.05 -25.64
N PRO A 234 -17.77 -0.61 -25.19
CA PRO A 234 -18.35 -1.00 -23.91
C PRO A 234 -18.47 -2.53 -23.75
N ASN A 235 -18.63 -3.25 -24.85
CA ASN A 235 -18.81 -4.70 -24.91
C ASN A 235 -17.52 -5.47 -25.24
N ASN A 236 -16.36 -4.81 -25.35
CA ASN A 236 -15.10 -5.48 -25.66
C ASN A 236 -14.75 -6.51 -24.55
N PRO A 237 -14.82 -7.84 -24.83
CA PRO A 237 -14.54 -8.85 -23.82
C PRO A 237 -13.06 -8.91 -23.45
N ASN A 238 -12.20 -8.37 -24.32
CA ASN A 238 -10.75 -8.35 -24.16
C ASN A 238 -10.25 -6.99 -23.67
N TRP A 239 -11.12 -6.12 -23.13
CA TRP A 239 -10.72 -4.79 -22.71
C TRP A 239 -9.50 -4.81 -21.77
N ASP A 240 -9.42 -5.77 -20.85
CA ASP A 240 -8.30 -5.94 -19.90
C ASP A 240 -6.94 -6.21 -20.57
N THR A 241 -6.90 -6.60 -21.85
CA THR A 241 -5.66 -6.84 -22.60
C THR A 241 -5.40 -5.79 -23.66
N THR A 242 -6.12 -4.66 -23.62
CA THR A 242 -5.93 -3.53 -24.53
C THR A 242 -4.98 -2.47 -23.98
N ALA A 243 -4.38 -1.67 -24.84
CA ALA A 243 -3.56 -0.54 -24.43
C ALA A 243 -4.38 0.52 -23.68
N SER A 244 -5.63 0.74 -24.08
CA SER A 244 -6.55 1.68 -23.43
C SER A 244 -6.76 1.35 -21.94
N SER A 245 -6.82 0.08 -21.57
CA SER A 245 -6.98 -0.32 -20.16
C SER A 245 -5.84 0.18 -19.25
N TYR A 246 -4.61 0.26 -19.77
CA TYR A 246 -3.43 0.71 -19.02
C TYR A 246 -3.43 2.19 -18.66
N ARG A 247 -4.40 2.96 -19.17
CA ARG A 247 -4.58 4.38 -18.87
C ARG A 247 -5.40 4.63 -17.60
N TYR A 248 -5.75 3.58 -16.86
CA TYR A 248 -6.57 3.67 -15.65
C TYR A 248 -5.75 3.36 -14.40
N TRP A 249 -5.97 4.16 -13.35
CA TRP A 249 -5.24 4.09 -12.07
C TRP A 249 -5.15 2.66 -11.49
N PHE A 250 -6.21 1.86 -11.60
CA PHE A 250 -6.26 0.51 -11.04
C PHE A 250 -5.32 -0.48 -11.73
N ARG A 251 -4.79 -0.15 -12.91
CA ARG A 251 -3.70 -0.91 -13.57
C ARG A 251 -2.32 -0.57 -13.05
N MET A 252 -2.21 0.48 -12.22
CA MET A 252 -0.93 1.07 -11.81
C MET A 252 -0.72 1.06 -10.31
N ILE A 253 -1.44 0.19 -9.59
CA ILE A 253 -1.34 0.09 -8.14
C ILE A 253 -0.01 -0.57 -7.77
N ASN A 254 0.87 0.21 -7.16
CA ASN A 254 2.04 -0.30 -6.49
C ASN A 254 1.71 -0.52 -5.01
N TRP A 255 2.44 -1.43 -4.37
CA TRP A 255 2.20 -1.74 -2.97
C TRP A 255 3.48 -2.17 -2.25
N TRP A 256 3.47 -2.05 -0.92
CA TRP A 256 4.54 -2.53 -0.05
C TRP A 256 3.99 -3.01 1.29
N ASN A 257 4.74 -3.87 1.97
CA ASN A 257 4.46 -4.34 3.32
C ASN A 257 5.79 -4.56 4.08
N ASP A 258 6.01 -3.84 5.17
CA ASP A 258 7.22 -3.93 5.99
C ASP A 258 7.06 -4.87 7.21
N GLY A 259 5.89 -5.49 7.37
CA GLY A 259 5.53 -6.31 8.53
C GLY A 259 4.90 -5.51 9.69
N LYS A 260 4.88 -4.18 9.60
CA LYS A 260 4.18 -3.28 10.52
C LYS A 260 3.05 -2.51 9.84
N SER A 261 3.13 -2.30 8.54
CA SER A 261 2.18 -1.52 7.75
C SER A 261 2.12 -2.03 6.33
N VAL A 262 1.00 -1.74 5.67
CA VAL A 262 0.82 -1.96 4.24
C VAL A 262 0.56 -0.63 3.57
N GLY A 263 1.25 -0.36 2.46
CA GLY A 263 1.03 0.84 1.66
C GLY A 263 0.59 0.53 0.25
N PHE A 264 -0.26 1.39 -0.30
CA PHE A 264 -0.72 1.38 -1.68
C PHE A 264 -0.51 2.75 -2.30
N TYR A 265 -0.08 2.80 -3.56
CA TYR A 265 0.08 4.07 -4.27
C TYR A 265 -0.04 3.93 -5.79
N PHE A 266 -0.50 5.00 -6.44
CA PHE A 266 -0.67 5.06 -7.89
C PHE A 266 -0.80 6.50 -8.39
N LEU A 267 -0.69 6.68 -9.70
CA LEU A 267 -1.04 7.92 -10.38
C LEU A 267 -2.55 8.00 -10.62
N LYS A 268 -3.11 9.18 -10.39
CA LYS A 268 -4.53 9.51 -10.56
C LYS A 268 -4.89 9.72 -12.03
N VAL A 269 -4.73 8.67 -12.84
CA VAL A 269 -4.93 8.72 -14.29
C VAL A 269 -6.27 8.11 -14.66
N GLU A 270 -7.02 8.86 -15.46
CA GLU A 270 -8.22 8.42 -16.14
C GLU A 270 -8.26 9.03 -17.53
N GLU A 271 -8.66 8.22 -18.50
CA GLU A 271 -8.61 8.54 -19.94
C GLU A 271 -9.28 9.88 -20.35
N GLY A 272 -10.21 10.41 -19.56
CA GLY A 272 -11.02 11.58 -19.93
C GLY A 272 -10.96 12.82 -19.02
N ALA A 273 -10.16 12.82 -17.94
CA ALA A 273 -10.21 13.94 -16.96
C ALA A 273 -8.90 14.69 -16.79
N TRP A 274 -7.77 13.98 -16.85
CA TRP A 274 -6.43 14.53 -16.65
C TRP A 274 -5.42 13.43 -16.99
N ILE A 275 -4.44 13.75 -17.84
CA ILE A 275 -3.32 12.86 -18.17
C ILE A 275 -2.08 13.43 -17.48
N PRO A 276 -1.28 12.62 -16.75
CA PRO A 276 0.02 13.05 -16.25
C PRO A 276 0.87 13.64 -17.38
N SER A 277 1.57 14.74 -17.11
CA SER A 277 2.50 15.31 -18.07
C SER A 277 3.79 14.49 -18.08
N TYR A 278 3.82 13.45 -18.92
CA TYR A 278 4.99 12.58 -19.14
C TYR A 278 6.25 13.32 -19.65
N TRP A 279 6.11 14.60 -20.00
CA TRP A 279 7.18 15.49 -20.43
C TRP A 279 7.85 16.24 -19.27
N GLY A 280 7.25 16.24 -18.07
CA GLY A 280 7.88 16.70 -16.84
C GLY A 280 8.69 15.58 -16.17
N ASN A 281 9.81 15.94 -15.51
CA ASN A 281 10.74 15.01 -14.83
C ASN A 281 10.11 14.04 -13.80
N ILE A 282 8.84 14.21 -13.44
CA ILE A 282 8.19 13.48 -12.35
C ILE A 282 7.58 12.15 -12.82
N ASP A 283 6.98 12.12 -14.02
CA ASP A 283 6.31 10.92 -14.53
C ASP A 283 7.32 9.93 -15.15
N LYS A 284 8.43 10.45 -15.70
CA LYS A 284 9.54 9.63 -16.20
C LYS A 284 10.31 8.94 -15.06
N ASN A 285 10.22 9.45 -13.83
CA ASN A 285 10.90 8.92 -12.64
C ASN A 285 10.00 8.08 -11.73
N PHE A 286 8.68 8.03 -11.96
CA PHE A 286 7.74 7.21 -11.18
C PHE A 286 7.69 5.73 -11.65
N PHE A 287 8.20 5.46 -12.87
CA PHE A 287 8.21 4.13 -13.50
C PHE A 287 9.57 3.76 -14.15
N LYS A 288 10.63 4.53 -13.90
CA LYS A 288 11.95 4.20 -14.44
C LYS A 288 12.56 3.10 -13.58
N ASP A 289 12.66 1.89 -14.13
CA ASP A 289 13.60 0.87 -13.62
C ASP A 289 15.04 1.42 -13.61
#